data_AF-X0ZE36-F1
#
_entry.id   AF-X0ZE36-F1
#
_cell.length_a   1.000
_cell.length_b   1.000
_cell.length_c   1.000
_cell.angle_alpha   90.00
_cell.angle_beta   90.00
_cell.angle_gamma   90.00
#
_symmetry.space_group_name_H-M   'P 1'
#
loop_
_entity.id
_entity.type
_entity.pdbx_description
1 polymer ?
#
loop_
_entity_poly.entity_id
_entity_poly.type
_entity_poly.pdbx_seq_one_letter_code
_entity_poly.pdbx_strand_id
1 'polypeptide(L)'
;MSNINVNKEFREFGKLFKTVAILTLISMVTGITGLIASIFIFIAIGSIKKANYHLNNPLLDEFRSSYIWGFISGIIGTAVMIAGVGNLVLLFLMYFSVIPTLLPVYISLSISIILLGSGLLFVYLGAASEIKAWKNLKIFFESNSEMFPSDVSKEVIEGCAKLKTGTLLNALGFLIVPAIIGFIFQIQGYFKLATLNKLSLVDAPKTSESKMKLPEPQPVNNLEGRVKFCPNCG
;
A
#
# COMPACT_ATOMS: atom_id res chain seq x y z
N MET A 1 23.09 15.08 -5.25
CA MET A 1 22.49 13.88 -5.89
C MET A 1 21.38 14.36 -6.80
N SER A 2 21.35 13.92 -8.07
CA SER A 2 20.46 14.51 -9.07
C SER A 2 19.02 13.99 -8.92
N ASN A 3 18.08 14.94 -8.87
CA ASN A 3 16.63 14.73 -8.88
C ASN A 3 16.16 13.82 -10.04
N ILE A 4 16.97 13.75 -11.10
CA ILE A 4 16.78 12.94 -12.31
C ILE A 4 16.56 11.45 -11.99
N ASN A 5 17.27 10.90 -11.00
CA ASN A 5 17.12 9.49 -10.64
C ASN A 5 15.77 9.22 -9.94
N VAL A 6 15.30 10.14 -9.11
CA VAL A 6 14.03 9.99 -8.37
C VAL A 6 12.83 10.05 -9.33
N ASN A 7 12.83 11.00 -10.26
CA ASN A 7 11.76 11.13 -11.27
C ASN A 7 11.65 9.89 -12.15
N LYS A 8 12.77 9.27 -12.51
CA LYS A 8 12.78 8.02 -13.28
C LYS A 8 12.05 6.91 -12.52
N GLU A 9 12.33 6.72 -11.23
CA GLU A 9 11.71 5.66 -10.43
C GLU A 9 10.19 5.88 -10.25
N PHE A 10 9.75 7.11 -10.00
CA PHE A 10 8.31 7.43 -9.97
C PHE A 10 7.63 7.28 -11.32
N ARG A 11 8.33 7.57 -12.41
CA ARG A 11 7.83 7.34 -13.77
C ARG A 11 7.63 5.86 -14.07
N GLU A 12 8.59 5.03 -13.67
CA GLU A 12 8.48 3.57 -13.78
C GLU A 12 7.31 3.03 -12.94
N PHE A 13 7.17 3.53 -11.70
CA PHE A 13 6.02 3.22 -10.85
C PHE A 13 4.68 3.56 -11.53
N GLY A 14 4.54 4.78 -12.08
CA GLY A 14 3.33 5.19 -12.81
C GLY A 14 3.05 4.33 -14.05
N LYS A 15 4.09 3.93 -14.79
CA LYS A 15 3.94 3.02 -15.95
C LYS A 15 3.39 1.66 -15.52
N LEU A 16 3.89 1.11 -14.42
CA LEU A 16 3.42 -0.17 -13.88
C LEU A 16 1.97 -0.06 -13.37
N PHE A 17 1.61 1.02 -12.69
CA PHE A 17 0.23 1.26 -12.25
C PHE A 17 -0.76 1.44 -13.41
N LYS A 18 -0.31 1.96 -14.56
CA LYS A 18 -1.12 1.96 -15.80
C LYS A 18 -1.46 0.53 -16.23
N THR A 19 -0.47 -0.35 -16.23
CA THR A 19 -0.64 -1.77 -16.58
C THR A 19 -1.56 -2.47 -15.56
N VAL A 20 -1.35 -2.22 -14.27
CA VAL A 20 -2.19 -2.75 -13.19
C VAL A 20 -3.65 -2.32 -13.38
N ALA A 21 -3.92 -1.04 -13.65
CA ALA A 21 -5.29 -0.55 -13.86
C ALA A 21 -5.99 -1.28 -15.01
N ILE A 22 -5.30 -1.48 -16.15
CA ILE A 22 -5.83 -2.18 -17.32
C ILE A 22 -6.07 -3.67 -17.00
N LEU A 23 -5.12 -4.34 -16.36
CA LEU A 23 -5.23 -5.75 -16.02
C LEU A 23 -6.36 -6.02 -15.01
N THR A 24 -6.56 -5.13 -14.04
CA THR A 24 -7.64 -5.20 -13.06
C THR A 24 -9.00 -4.94 -13.73
N LEU A 25 -9.07 -4.08 -14.75
CA LEU A 25 -10.31 -3.92 -15.52
C LEU A 25 -10.64 -5.20 -16.31
N ILE A 26 -9.64 -5.81 -16.95
CA ILE A 26 -9.79 -7.07 -17.70
C ILE A 26 -10.14 -8.24 -16.76
N SER A 27 -9.68 -8.22 -15.50
CA SER A 27 -9.95 -9.31 -14.55
C SER A 27 -11.41 -9.45 -14.20
N MET A 28 -12.20 -8.38 -14.39
CA MET A 28 -13.65 -8.45 -14.24
C MET A 28 -14.30 -9.43 -15.23
N VAL A 29 -13.70 -9.63 -16.40
CA VAL A 29 -14.22 -10.53 -17.44
C VAL A 29 -13.57 -11.91 -17.36
N THR A 30 -12.26 -11.97 -17.12
CA THR A 30 -11.48 -13.22 -17.26
C THR A 30 -11.10 -13.88 -15.93
N GLY A 31 -11.19 -13.16 -14.80
CA GLY A 31 -10.82 -13.63 -13.46
C GLY A 31 -9.31 -13.79 -13.22
N ILE A 32 -8.57 -14.43 -14.14
CA ILE A 32 -7.17 -14.83 -13.95
C ILE A 32 -6.20 -13.64 -13.96
N THR A 33 -6.53 -12.55 -14.69
CA THR A 33 -5.61 -11.41 -14.82
C THR A 33 -5.39 -10.66 -13.51
N GLY A 34 -6.21 -10.89 -12.48
CA GLY A 34 -6.00 -10.33 -11.13
C GLY A 34 -4.67 -10.76 -10.50
N LEU A 35 -4.28 -12.03 -10.67
CA LEU A 35 -2.99 -12.53 -10.18
C LEU A 35 -1.81 -11.86 -10.88
N ILE A 36 -1.94 -11.66 -12.21
CA ILE A 36 -0.93 -10.96 -13.00
C ILE A 36 -0.82 -9.50 -12.54
N ALA A 37 -1.94 -8.82 -12.29
CA ALA A 37 -1.95 -7.47 -11.76
C ALA A 37 -1.22 -7.37 -10.41
N SER A 38 -1.40 -8.36 -9.52
CA SER A 38 -0.67 -8.41 -8.23
C SER A 38 0.85 -8.47 -8.43
N ILE A 39 1.34 -9.25 -9.40
CA ILE A 39 2.78 -9.32 -9.71
C ILE A 39 3.30 -7.93 -10.12
N PHE A 40 2.57 -7.22 -10.99
CA PHE A 40 2.96 -5.86 -11.41
C PHE A 40 2.96 -4.86 -10.26
N ILE A 41 2.06 -4.99 -9.28
CA ILE A 41 2.06 -4.15 -8.08
C ILE A 41 3.35 -4.36 -7.28
N PHE A 42 3.80 -5.61 -7.08
CA PHE A 42 5.07 -5.88 -6.39
C PHE A 42 6.28 -5.30 -7.12
N ILE A 43 6.30 -5.39 -8.46
CA ILE A 43 7.35 -4.75 -9.26
C ILE A 43 7.31 -3.23 -9.06
N ALA A 44 6.13 -2.62 -9.02
CA ALA A 44 5.96 -1.18 -8.81
C ALA A 44 6.46 -0.75 -7.42
N ILE A 45 6.17 -1.52 -6.38
CA ILE A 45 6.71 -1.30 -5.04
C ILE A 45 8.25 -1.37 -5.03
N GLY A 46 8.84 -2.17 -5.91
CA GLY A 46 10.28 -2.19 -6.17
C GLY A 46 10.83 -0.83 -6.62
N SER A 47 10.13 -0.12 -7.51
CA SER A 47 10.49 1.25 -7.93
C SER A 47 10.38 2.24 -6.76
N ILE A 48 9.37 2.11 -5.89
CA ILE A 48 9.27 2.94 -4.68
C ILE A 48 10.42 2.67 -3.71
N LYS A 49 10.86 1.41 -3.57
CA LYS A 49 12.04 1.08 -2.76
C LYS A 49 13.29 1.79 -3.27
N LYS A 50 13.51 1.82 -4.59
CA LYS A 50 14.63 2.53 -5.21
C LYS A 50 14.52 4.04 -5.05
N ALA A 51 13.34 4.62 -5.25
CA ALA A 51 13.09 6.04 -4.98
C ALA A 51 13.39 6.39 -3.51
N ASN A 52 12.96 5.53 -2.57
CA ASN A 52 13.19 5.73 -1.15
C ASN A 52 14.67 5.60 -0.76
N TYR A 53 15.46 4.79 -1.44
CA TYR A 53 16.91 4.74 -1.21
C TYR A 53 17.58 6.11 -1.43
N HIS A 54 17.05 6.92 -2.34
CA HIS A 54 17.55 8.26 -2.63
C HIS A 54 16.94 9.35 -1.74
N LEU A 55 15.65 9.22 -1.40
CA LEU A 55 14.93 10.22 -0.60
C LEU A 55 15.06 10.01 0.91
N ASN A 56 15.38 8.79 1.35
CA ASN A 56 15.43 8.35 2.75
C ASN A 56 14.18 8.81 3.54
N ASN A 57 12.99 8.60 2.98
CA ASN A 57 11.74 9.09 3.55
C ASN A 57 10.98 7.95 4.27
N PRO A 58 10.67 8.10 5.57
CA PRO A 58 10.01 7.04 6.35
C PRO A 58 8.61 6.70 5.82
N LEU A 59 7.89 7.65 5.20
CA LEU A 59 6.54 7.42 4.67
C LEU A 59 6.52 6.41 3.52
N LEU A 60 7.56 6.40 2.68
CA LEU A 60 7.68 5.44 1.57
C LEU A 60 8.05 4.03 2.07
N ASP A 61 8.87 3.94 3.11
CA ASP A 61 9.19 2.64 3.72
C ASP A 61 7.99 2.06 4.46
N GLU A 62 7.25 2.89 5.21
CA GLU A 62 6.02 2.49 5.86
C GLU A 62 4.92 2.13 4.86
N PHE A 63 4.81 2.85 3.74
CA PHE A 63 3.90 2.49 2.65
C PHE A 63 4.19 1.08 2.16
N ARG A 64 5.46 0.79 1.82
CA ARG A 64 5.89 -0.51 1.31
C ARG A 64 5.63 -1.63 2.32
N SER A 65 6.08 -1.46 3.56
CA SER A 65 5.93 -2.49 4.59
C SER A 65 4.46 -2.76 4.93
N SER A 66 3.65 -1.71 5.08
CA SER A 66 2.21 -1.83 5.34
C SER A 66 1.47 -2.48 4.17
N TYR A 67 1.83 -2.14 2.92
CA TYR A 67 1.20 -2.76 1.75
C TYR A 67 1.52 -4.26 1.65
N ILE A 68 2.80 -4.64 1.81
CA ILE A 68 3.23 -6.04 1.75
C ILE A 68 2.55 -6.86 2.85
N TRP A 69 2.54 -6.36 4.08
CA TRP A 69 1.88 -7.03 5.19
C TRP A 69 0.36 -7.15 4.96
N GLY A 70 -0.26 -6.09 4.45
CA GLY A 70 -1.67 -6.07 4.07
C GLY A 70 -2.02 -7.15 3.06
N PHE A 71 -1.22 -7.25 1.99
CA PHE A 71 -1.39 -8.25 0.94
C PHE A 71 -1.22 -9.69 1.46
N ILE A 72 -0.16 -9.96 2.24
CA ILE A 72 0.08 -11.30 2.80
C ILE A 72 -1.06 -11.70 3.74
N SER A 73 -1.48 -10.79 4.63
CA SER A 73 -2.61 -11.03 5.54
C SER A 73 -3.90 -11.27 4.77
N GLY A 74 -4.13 -10.55 3.67
CA GLY A 74 -5.28 -10.74 2.80
C GLY A 74 -5.32 -12.12 2.13
N ILE A 75 -4.18 -12.62 1.61
CA ILE A 75 -4.08 -13.96 1.03
C ILE A 75 -4.35 -15.03 2.08
N ILE A 76 -3.68 -14.94 3.24
CA ILE A 76 -3.85 -15.92 4.32
C ILE A 76 -5.30 -15.94 4.79
N GLY A 77 -5.89 -14.77 5.06
CA GLY A 77 -7.28 -14.65 5.47
C GLY A 77 -8.25 -15.24 4.45
N THR A 78 -8.05 -14.95 3.16
CA THR A 78 -8.88 -15.48 2.07
C THR A 78 -8.77 -17.00 1.96
N ALA A 79 -7.56 -17.57 2.03
CA ALA A 79 -7.35 -19.01 1.98
C ALA A 79 -8.02 -19.73 3.17
N VAL A 80 -7.88 -19.17 4.38
CA VAL A 80 -8.53 -19.69 5.59
C VAL A 80 -10.05 -19.64 5.48
N MET A 81 -10.62 -18.55 4.94
CA MET A 81 -12.06 -18.47 4.70
C MET A 81 -12.54 -19.50 3.66
N ILE A 82 -11.82 -19.68 2.55
CA ILE A 82 -12.15 -20.69 1.53
C ILE A 82 -12.17 -22.10 2.14
N ALA A 83 -11.19 -22.43 2.99
CA ALA A 83 -11.16 -23.69 3.71
C ALA A 83 -12.37 -23.84 4.65
N GLY A 84 -12.73 -22.78 5.39
CA GLY A 84 -13.91 -22.76 6.27
C GLY A 84 -15.23 -22.97 5.52
N VAL A 85 -15.42 -22.29 4.38
CA VAL A 85 -16.58 -22.45 3.49
C VAL A 85 -16.59 -23.84 2.87
N GLY A 86 -15.45 -24.34 2.37
CA GLY A 86 -15.33 -25.68 1.81
C GLY A 86 -15.73 -26.76 2.81
N ASN A 87 -15.32 -26.61 4.07
CA ASN A 87 -15.74 -27.53 5.14
C ASN A 87 -17.25 -27.44 5.44
N LEU A 88 -17.87 -26.25 5.38
CA LEU A 88 -19.32 -26.11 5.52
C LEU A 88 -20.10 -26.76 4.37
N VAL A 89 -19.64 -26.56 3.12
CA VAL A 89 -20.25 -27.17 1.94
C VAL A 89 -20.14 -28.70 2.03
N LEU A 90 -18.98 -29.23 2.42
CA LEU A 90 -18.78 -30.66 2.61
C LEU A 90 -19.71 -31.22 3.71
N LEU A 91 -19.83 -30.52 4.84
CA LEU A 91 -20.75 -30.89 5.92
C LEU A 91 -22.21 -30.93 5.43
N PHE A 92 -22.63 -29.92 4.65
CA PHE A 92 -23.96 -29.88 4.07
C PHE A 92 -24.18 -31.07 3.12
N LEU A 93 -23.25 -31.35 2.21
CA LEU A 93 -23.35 -32.47 1.28
C LEU A 93 -23.42 -33.83 2.01
N MET A 94 -22.61 -34.03 3.06
CA MET A 94 -22.64 -35.26 3.87
C MET A 94 -23.96 -35.42 4.62
N TYR A 95 -24.49 -34.34 5.19
CA TYR A 95 -25.77 -34.35 5.90
C TYR A 95 -26.93 -34.78 4.99
N PHE A 96 -26.96 -34.30 3.74
CA PHE A 96 -28.00 -34.66 2.77
C PHE A 96 -27.78 -36.02 2.09
N SER A 97 -26.54 -36.48 1.95
CA SER A 97 -26.22 -37.70 1.19
C SER A 97 -26.28 -39.00 2.01
N VAL A 98 -26.65 -38.95 3.30
CA VAL A 98 -26.68 -40.11 4.22
C VAL A 98 -25.35 -40.88 4.24
N ILE A 99 -24.24 -40.19 3.93
CA ILE A 99 -22.90 -40.77 4.00
C ILE A 99 -22.45 -40.72 5.46
N PRO A 100 -21.97 -41.83 6.05
CA PRO A 100 -21.43 -41.82 7.41
C PRO A 100 -20.35 -40.75 7.54
N THR A 101 -20.56 -39.79 8.44
CA THR A 101 -19.61 -38.70 8.67
C THR A 101 -18.40 -39.22 9.45
N LEU A 102 -17.19 -38.94 8.96
CA LEU A 102 -15.93 -39.31 9.65
C LEU A 102 -15.76 -38.58 11.00
N LEU A 103 -16.35 -37.39 11.14
CA LEU A 103 -16.31 -36.55 12.33
C LEU A 103 -17.74 -36.20 12.77
N PRO A 104 -17.99 -36.06 14.09
CA PRO A 104 -19.27 -35.55 14.59
C PRO A 104 -19.60 -34.18 14.00
N VAL A 105 -20.88 -33.96 13.64
CA VAL A 105 -21.39 -32.72 13.02
C VAL A 105 -20.98 -31.48 13.80
N TYR A 106 -21.08 -31.52 15.13
CA TYR A 106 -20.75 -30.37 15.98
C TYR A 106 -19.26 -29.99 15.93
N ILE A 107 -18.35 -30.96 15.76
CA ILE A 107 -16.91 -30.71 15.64
C ILE A 107 -16.62 -30.00 14.31
N SER A 108 -17.16 -30.53 13.21
CA SER A 108 -16.94 -29.94 11.88
C SER A 108 -17.53 -28.52 11.80
N LEU A 109 -18.73 -28.30 12.35
CA LEU A 109 -19.33 -26.97 12.44
C LEU A 109 -18.45 -26.00 13.26
N SER A 110 -17.93 -26.45 14.41
CA SER A 110 -17.05 -25.64 15.25
C SER A 110 -15.76 -25.24 14.53
N ILE A 111 -15.13 -26.19 13.81
CA ILE A 111 -13.94 -25.92 12.99
C ILE A 111 -14.24 -24.88 11.93
N SER A 112 -15.36 -25.00 11.21
CA SER A 112 -15.76 -24.01 10.21
C SER A 112 -15.97 -22.62 10.78
N ILE A 113 -16.63 -22.50 11.94
CA ILE A 113 -16.83 -21.20 12.61
C ILE A 113 -15.49 -20.58 13.00
N ILE A 114 -14.56 -21.36 13.55
CA ILE A 114 -13.22 -20.90 13.93
C ILE A 114 -12.43 -20.45 12.69
N LEU A 115 -12.46 -21.22 11.60
CA LEU A 115 -11.80 -20.87 10.35
C LEU A 115 -12.39 -19.59 9.75
N LEU A 116 -13.72 -19.47 9.67
CA LEU A 116 -14.35 -18.26 9.15
C LEU A 116 -14.05 -17.03 10.01
N GLY A 117 -14.13 -17.15 11.34
CA GLY A 117 -13.83 -16.06 12.26
C GLY A 117 -12.37 -15.59 12.17
N SER A 118 -11.43 -16.54 12.17
CA SER A 118 -9.99 -16.23 12.03
C SER A 118 -9.64 -15.67 10.64
N GLY A 119 -10.22 -16.23 9.58
CA GLY A 119 -10.05 -15.73 8.21
C GLY A 119 -10.54 -14.29 8.05
N LEU A 120 -11.72 -13.98 8.60
CA LEU A 120 -12.27 -12.62 8.59
C LEU A 120 -11.38 -11.63 9.33
N LEU A 121 -10.82 -12.04 10.49
CA LEU A 121 -9.87 -11.23 11.24
C LEU A 121 -8.62 -10.88 10.41
N PHE A 122 -8.02 -11.87 9.74
CA PHE A 122 -6.86 -11.64 8.87
C PHE A 122 -7.18 -10.74 7.67
N VAL A 123 -8.36 -10.88 7.06
CA VAL A 123 -8.80 -9.98 5.99
C VAL A 123 -8.93 -8.54 6.49
N TYR A 124 -9.53 -8.34 7.67
CA TYR A 124 -9.71 -7.01 8.23
C TYR A 124 -8.38 -6.35 8.61
N LEU A 125 -7.47 -7.11 9.23
CA LEU A 125 -6.10 -6.67 9.49
C LEU A 125 -5.37 -6.30 8.19
N GLY A 126 -5.52 -7.14 7.16
CA GLY A 126 -4.94 -6.90 5.83
C GLY A 126 -5.41 -5.57 5.24
N ALA A 127 -6.73 -5.35 5.23
CA ALA A 127 -7.35 -4.12 4.75
C ALA A 127 -6.91 -2.90 5.56
N ALA A 128 -6.82 -2.99 6.89
CA ALA A 128 -6.37 -1.90 7.75
C ALA A 128 -4.92 -1.48 7.42
N SER A 129 -4.04 -2.46 7.16
CA SER A 129 -2.67 -2.21 6.76
C SER A 129 -2.56 -1.61 5.37
N GLU A 130 -3.37 -2.07 4.43
CA GLU A 130 -3.43 -1.49 3.08
C GLU A 130 -3.98 -0.04 3.11
N ILE A 131 -5.01 0.25 3.92
CA ILE A 131 -5.51 1.61 4.18
C ILE A 131 -4.39 2.49 4.75
N LYS A 132 -3.60 1.97 5.70
CA LYS A 132 -2.43 2.67 6.25
C LYS A 132 -1.39 2.93 5.18
N ALA A 133 -1.12 1.96 4.29
CA ALA A 133 -0.21 2.13 3.17
C ALA A 133 -0.65 3.31 2.29
N TRP A 134 -1.88 3.30 1.78
CA TRP A 134 -2.38 4.37 0.93
C TRP A 134 -2.40 5.73 1.62
N LYS A 135 -2.67 5.77 2.94
CA LYS A 135 -2.55 6.99 3.75
C LYS A 135 -1.12 7.53 3.77
N ASN A 136 -0.12 6.68 4.00
CA ASN A 136 1.27 7.10 4.06
C ASN A 136 1.79 7.60 2.70
N LEU A 137 1.42 6.92 1.61
CA LEU A 137 1.75 7.36 0.26
C LEU A 137 1.08 8.71 -0.07
N LYS A 138 -0.17 8.91 0.36
CA LYS A 138 -0.87 10.19 0.21
C LYS A 138 -0.12 11.33 0.93
N ILE A 139 0.22 11.12 2.21
CA ILE A 139 0.95 12.13 3.02
C ILE A 139 2.29 12.44 2.37
N PHE A 140 2.99 11.43 1.84
CA PHE A 140 4.24 11.65 1.11
C PHE A 140 4.05 12.61 -0.07
N PHE A 141 3.04 12.41 -0.92
CA PHE A 141 2.79 13.30 -2.05
C PHE A 141 2.31 14.70 -1.63
N GLU A 142 1.55 14.82 -0.54
CA GLU A 142 1.15 16.11 0.01
C GLU A 142 2.37 16.90 0.51
N SER A 143 3.24 16.27 1.30
CA SER A 143 4.44 16.90 1.86
C SER A 143 5.54 17.19 0.83
N ASN A 144 5.56 16.48 -0.29
CA ASN A 144 6.58 16.61 -1.32
C ASN A 144 5.98 17.05 -2.67
N SER A 145 4.86 17.76 -2.64
CA SER A 145 4.13 18.18 -3.84
C SER A 145 4.98 19.04 -4.78
N GLU A 146 5.90 19.85 -4.25
CA GLU A 146 6.86 20.67 -5.02
C GLU A 146 7.83 19.85 -5.88
N MET A 147 8.03 18.54 -5.59
CA MET A 147 8.89 17.68 -6.41
C MET A 147 8.23 17.26 -7.73
N PHE A 148 6.92 17.45 -7.85
CA PHE A 148 6.13 16.99 -8.99
C PHE A 148 5.43 18.17 -9.68
N PRO A 149 5.14 18.08 -10.98
CA PRO A 149 4.22 19.00 -11.64
C PRO A 149 2.89 19.07 -10.89
N SER A 150 2.34 20.28 -10.75
CA SER A 150 1.14 20.53 -9.92
C SER A 150 -0.08 19.68 -10.34
N ASP A 151 -0.23 19.42 -11.63
CA ASP A 151 -1.26 18.55 -12.20
C ASP A 151 -1.05 17.09 -11.77
N VAL A 152 0.19 16.59 -11.86
CA VAL A 152 0.54 15.23 -11.45
C VAL A 152 0.36 15.05 -9.94
N SER A 153 0.86 16.00 -9.13
CA SER A 153 0.74 15.95 -7.66
C SER A 153 -0.72 15.85 -7.22
N LYS A 154 -1.60 16.71 -7.77
CA LYS A 154 -3.03 16.68 -7.46
C LYS A 154 -3.67 15.34 -7.83
N GLU A 155 -3.37 14.82 -9.01
CA GLU A 155 -3.89 13.53 -9.48
C GLU A 155 -3.46 12.38 -8.57
N VAL A 156 -2.19 12.28 -8.20
CA VAL A 156 -1.71 11.18 -7.34
C VAL A 156 -2.24 11.24 -5.91
N ILE A 157 -2.41 12.45 -5.35
CA ILE A 157 -3.01 12.65 -4.02
C ILE A 157 -4.46 12.18 -4.02
N GLU A 158 -5.24 12.59 -5.02
CA GLU A 158 -6.62 12.13 -5.19
C GLU A 158 -6.66 10.61 -5.46
N GLY A 159 -5.73 10.09 -6.25
CA GLY A 159 -5.57 8.66 -6.52
C GLY A 159 -5.38 7.85 -5.23
N CYS A 160 -4.47 8.27 -4.36
CA CYS A 160 -4.25 7.63 -3.06
C CYS A 160 -5.49 7.69 -2.16
N ALA A 161 -6.23 8.81 -2.18
CA ALA A 161 -7.48 8.94 -1.43
C ALA A 161 -8.54 7.95 -1.94
N LYS A 162 -8.69 7.81 -3.26
CA LYS A 162 -9.60 6.83 -3.88
C LYS A 162 -9.20 5.40 -3.57
N LEU A 163 -7.90 5.07 -3.61
CA LEU A 163 -7.41 3.73 -3.25
C LEU A 163 -7.72 3.41 -1.79
N LYS A 164 -7.46 4.34 -0.87
CA LYS A 164 -7.82 4.19 0.54
C LYS A 164 -9.31 3.91 0.72
N THR A 165 -10.18 4.70 0.08
CA THR A 165 -11.63 4.50 0.18
C THR A 165 -12.07 3.21 -0.51
N GLY A 166 -11.45 2.87 -1.64
CA GLY A 166 -11.69 1.62 -2.37
C GLY A 166 -11.37 0.39 -1.52
N THR A 167 -10.20 0.36 -0.87
CA THR A 167 -9.81 -0.69 0.07
C THR A 167 -10.80 -0.81 1.23
N LEU A 168 -11.25 0.32 1.81
CA LEU A 168 -12.24 0.32 2.88
C LEU A 168 -13.58 -0.28 2.42
N LEU A 169 -14.07 0.13 1.26
CA LEU A 169 -15.34 -0.37 0.71
C LEU A 169 -15.24 -1.85 0.32
N ASN A 170 -14.11 -2.29 -0.23
CA ASN A 170 -13.84 -3.69 -0.52
C ASN A 170 -13.75 -4.55 0.74
N ALA A 171 -13.20 -4.01 1.84
CA ALA A 171 -13.19 -4.71 3.13
C ALA A 171 -14.62 -4.91 3.68
N LEU A 172 -15.54 -4.02 3.35
CA LEU A 172 -16.98 -4.14 3.61
C LEU A 172 -17.72 -4.91 2.49
N GLY A 173 -16.98 -5.61 1.63
CA GLY A 173 -17.48 -6.27 0.42
C GLY A 173 -18.42 -7.46 0.65
N PHE A 174 -18.73 -7.80 1.91
CA PHE A 174 -19.88 -8.65 2.22
C PHE A 174 -21.20 -8.02 1.71
N LEU A 175 -21.21 -6.71 1.47
CA LEU A 175 -22.25 -5.98 0.76
C LEU A 175 -21.87 -5.80 -0.71
N ILE A 176 -22.74 -6.26 -1.62
CA ILE A 176 -22.52 -6.20 -3.08
C ILE A 176 -22.29 -4.77 -3.57
N VAL A 177 -23.09 -3.81 -3.09
CA VAL A 177 -23.02 -2.41 -3.54
C VAL A 177 -21.69 -1.75 -3.15
N PRO A 178 -21.24 -1.77 -1.86
CA PRO A 178 -19.90 -1.37 -1.47
C PRO A 178 -18.77 -2.04 -2.25
N ALA A 179 -18.87 -3.35 -2.54
CA ALA A 179 -17.84 -4.04 -3.32
C ALA A 179 -17.69 -3.44 -4.74
N ILE A 180 -18.80 -3.16 -5.42
CA ILE A 180 -18.79 -2.56 -6.77
C ILE A 180 -18.20 -1.14 -6.72
N ILE A 181 -18.64 -0.31 -5.76
CA ILE A 181 -18.14 1.06 -5.62
C ILE A 181 -16.65 1.05 -5.25
N GLY A 182 -16.24 0.16 -4.35
CA GLY A 182 -14.86 -0.02 -3.93
C GLY A 182 -13.95 -0.38 -5.10
N PHE A 183 -14.38 -1.30 -5.95
CA PHE A 183 -13.68 -1.67 -7.18
C PHE A 183 -13.53 -0.47 -8.14
N ILE A 184 -14.59 0.30 -8.37
CA ILE A 184 -14.53 1.50 -9.24
C ILE A 184 -13.50 2.51 -8.70
N PHE A 185 -13.51 2.77 -7.40
CA PHE A 185 -12.53 3.65 -6.76
C PHE A 185 -11.10 3.13 -6.84
N GLN A 186 -10.91 1.82 -6.74
CA GLN A 186 -9.60 1.19 -6.89
C GLN A 186 -9.05 1.39 -8.31
N ILE A 187 -9.86 1.14 -9.35
CA ILE A 187 -9.48 1.38 -10.75
C ILE A 187 -9.15 2.85 -11.00
N GLN A 188 -10.02 3.76 -10.56
CA GLN A 188 -9.78 5.20 -10.70
C GLN A 188 -8.48 5.62 -9.99
N GLY A 189 -8.25 5.08 -8.80
CA GLY A 189 -7.05 5.30 -8.02
C GLY A 189 -5.77 4.87 -8.75
N TYR A 190 -5.78 3.68 -9.36
CA TYR A 190 -4.66 3.19 -10.16
C TYR A 190 -4.39 4.05 -11.41
N PHE A 191 -5.42 4.47 -12.14
CA PHE A 191 -5.25 5.37 -13.28
C PHE A 191 -4.72 6.75 -12.87
N LYS A 192 -5.13 7.26 -11.71
CA LYS A 192 -4.61 8.50 -11.15
C LYS A 192 -3.14 8.37 -10.76
N LEU A 193 -2.73 7.28 -10.10
CA LEU A 193 -1.31 6.99 -9.86
C LEU A 193 -0.51 6.82 -11.16
N ALA A 194 -1.14 6.30 -12.22
CA ALA A 194 -0.49 6.12 -13.50
C ALA A 194 -0.05 7.46 -14.15
N THR A 195 -0.60 8.60 -13.73
CA THR A 195 -0.19 9.93 -14.23
C THR A 195 1.29 10.23 -13.98
N LEU A 196 1.93 9.58 -13.01
CA LEU A 196 3.38 9.66 -12.78
C LEU A 196 4.21 9.24 -14.01
N ASN A 197 3.65 8.46 -14.95
CA ASN A 197 4.33 8.10 -16.18
C ASN A 197 4.64 9.29 -17.10
N LYS A 198 3.96 10.43 -16.87
CA LYS A 198 4.13 11.70 -17.59
C LYS A 198 5.31 12.52 -17.08
N LEU A 199 5.90 12.16 -15.93
CA LEU A 199 7.11 12.82 -15.44
C LEU A 199 8.18 12.75 -16.52
N SER A 200 8.68 13.92 -16.93
CA SER A 200 9.74 13.98 -17.93
C SER A 200 11.08 13.62 -17.27
N LEU A 201 11.98 13.03 -18.06
CA LEU A 201 13.33 12.72 -17.63
C LEU A 201 14.24 13.96 -17.62
N VAL A 202 13.80 15.06 -18.24
CA VAL A 202 14.63 16.22 -18.59
C VAL A 202 14.22 17.50 -17.85
N ASP A 203 12.96 17.58 -17.41
CA ASP A 203 12.46 18.68 -16.58
C ASP A 203 12.71 18.33 -15.11
N ALA A 204 13.97 18.36 -14.70
CA ALA A 204 14.23 18.57 -13.28
C ALA A 204 13.57 19.91 -12.91
N PRO A 205 12.64 19.95 -11.94
CA PRO A 205 12.15 21.22 -11.44
C PRO A 205 13.38 22.02 -11.04
N LYS A 206 13.45 23.30 -11.48
CA LYS A 206 14.47 24.24 -10.99
C LYS A 206 14.52 24.03 -9.49
N THR A 207 15.65 23.53 -9.00
CA THR A 207 15.86 23.22 -7.60
C THR A 207 15.30 24.39 -6.82
N SER A 208 14.16 24.18 -6.15
CA SER A 208 13.80 25.01 -5.02
C SER A 208 15.00 24.83 -4.12
N GLU A 209 15.88 25.83 -4.07
CA GLU A 209 16.86 25.94 -3.02
C GLU A 209 16.03 25.71 -1.77
N SER A 210 16.19 24.52 -1.19
CA SER A 210 15.63 24.21 0.09
C SER A 210 15.96 25.43 0.93
N LYS A 211 14.93 26.19 1.32
CA LYS A 211 15.03 27.16 2.41
C LYS A 211 15.22 26.36 3.69
N MET A 212 16.26 25.53 3.73
CA MET A 212 17.00 25.27 4.93
C MET A 212 17.44 26.66 5.34
N LYS A 213 16.70 27.25 6.27
CA LYS A 213 17.16 28.41 7.02
C LYS A 213 18.56 28.03 7.47
N LEU A 214 19.56 28.57 6.77
CA LEU A 214 20.91 28.53 7.26
C LEU A 214 20.80 29.07 8.68
N PRO A 215 21.22 28.31 9.71
CA PRO A 215 21.23 28.82 11.05
C PRO A 215 21.92 30.18 10.99
N GLU A 216 21.16 31.23 11.27
CA GLU A 216 21.72 32.56 11.42
C GLU A 216 22.88 32.41 12.40
N PRO A 217 24.12 32.76 12.02
CA PRO A 217 25.24 32.61 12.92
C PRO A 217 24.89 33.38 14.18
N GLN A 218 24.60 32.64 15.26
CA GLN A 218 24.41 33.26 16.55
C GLN A 218 25.70 34.05 16.83
N PRO A 219 25.61 35.34 17.15
CA PRO A 219 26.77 36.08 17.60
C PRO A 219 27.36 35.28 18.76
N VAL A 220 28.62 34.89 18.60
CA VAL A 220 29.43 34.30 19.67
C VAL A 220 29.53 35.36 20.75
N ASN A 221 28.54 35.37 21.64
CA ASN A 221 28.66 36.05 22.90
C ASN A 221 29.75 35.30 23.65
N ASN A 222 30.90 35.97 23.74
CA ASN A 222 31.99 35.68 24.63
C ASN A 222 31.46 35.15 25.97
N LEU A 223 31.44 33.84 26.14
CA LEU A 223 31.57 33.26 27.45
C LEU A 223 33.05 32.99 27.63
N GLU A 224 33.71 33.94 28.30
CA GLU A 224 34.92 33.71 29.08
C GLU A 224 34.64 32.58 30.10
N GLY A 225 34.69 31.34 29.64
CA GLY A 225 34.71 30.16 30.47
C GLY A 225 36.04 29.46 30.25
N ARG A 226 37.09 29.88 30.98
CA ARG A 226 38.36 29.14 31.03
C ARG A 226 38.09 27.73 31.55
N VAL A 227 37.94 26.76 30.65
CA VAL A 227 38.00 25.35 31.02
C VAL A 227 39.47 25.00 31.19
N LYS A 228 39.93 24.94 32.44
CA LYS A 228 41.24 24.38 32.77
C LYS A 228 41.19 22.88 32.51
N PHE A 229 41.85 22.44 31.44
CA PHE A 229 42.20 21.04 31.23
C PHE A 229 43.14 20.60 32.36
N CYS A 230 42.77 19.55 33.10
CA CYS A 230 43.65 18.89 34.06
C CYS A 230 44.15 17.58 33.42
N PRO A 231 45.40 17.51 32.93
CA PRO A 231 45.87 16.37 32.16
C PRO A 231 46.19 15.11 32.99
N ASN A 232 45.87 15.08 34.29
CA ASN A 232 46.22 13.98 35.19
C ASN A 232 45.13 13.59 36.21
N CYS A 233 43.86 13.84 35.90
CA CYS A 233 42.77 13.29 36.71
C CYS A 233 42.42 11.87 36.25
N GLY A 234 43.11 10.89 36.86
CA GLY A 234 42.65 9.55 37.23
C GLY A 234 42.02 8.67 36.16
#